data_AF-A0A8R2BAT4-F1
#
_entry.id   AF-A0A8R2BAT4-F1
#
_cell.length_a   1.000
_cell.length_b   1.000
_cell.length_c   1.000
_cell.angle_alpha   90.00
_cell.angle_beta   90.00
_cell.angle_gamma   90.00
#
_symmetry.space_group_name_H-M   'P 1'
#
loop_
_entity.id
_entity.type
_entity.pdbx_description
1 polymer ?
#
loop_
_entity_poly.entity_id
_entity_poly.type
_entity_poly.pdbx_seq_one_letter_code
_entity_poly.pdbx_strand_id
1 'polypeptide(L)'
;MGILALMMVAFGHLAMLDGLLVALWGFAFGLVPVGWSTWLATTVPDEAESAGGLLVASIQLAISAGAAGGGAVFDLNGASGVFAGSGLLLVTAMVIVFMGVKVKAE
;
A
#
# COMPACT_ATOMS: atom_id res chain seq x y z
N MET A 1 1.93 7.45 -0.83
CA MET A 1 1.43 6.85 0.43
C MET A 1 2.54 6.64 1.46
N GLY A 2 3.66 5.96 1.14
CA GLY A 2 4.75 5.75 2.11
C GLY A 2 5.33 7.04 2.72
N ILE A 3 5.59 8.06 1.89
CA ILE A 3 6.05 9.39 2.36
C ILE A 3 5.03 10.05 3.29
N LEU A 4 3.72 9.89 3.03
CA LEU A 4 2.66 10.46 3.88
C LEU A 4 2.69 9.84 5.28
N ALA A 5 2.90 8.52 5.36
CA ALA A 5 3.04 7.81 6.64
C ALA A 5 4.27 8.30 7.43
N LEU A 6 5.40 8.54 6.75
CA LEU A 6 6.59 9.10 7.39
C LEU A 6 6.38 10.55 7.87
N MET A 7 5.63 11.36 7.11
CA MET A 7 5.26 12.72 7.54
C MET A 7 4.36 12.73 8.77
N MET A 8 3.42 11.78 8.89
CA MET A 8 2.59 11.61 10.10
C MET A 8 3.46 11.28 11.33
N VAL A 9 4.53 10.51 11.17
CA VAL A 9 5.46 10.24 12.29
C VAL A 9 6.22 11.50 12.69
N ALA A 10 6.68 12.29 11.72
CA ALA A 10 7.45 13.52 11.99
C ALA A 10 6.59 14.66 12.57
N PHE A 11 5.33 14.76 12.18
CA PHE A 11 4.45 15.89 12.50
C PHE A 11 3.14 15.51 13.21
N GLY A 12 3.03 14.29 13.76
CA GLY A 12 1.79 13.76 14.37
C GLY A 12 1.29 14.49 15.63
N HIS A 13 1.93 15.59 16.02
CA HIS A 13 1.42 16.51 17.03
C HIS A 13 0.41 17.52 16.45
N LEU A 14 0.23 17.56 15.12
CA LEU A 14 -0.65 18.49 14.41
C LEU A 14 -1.85 17.74 13.81
N ALA A 15 -2.93 17.60 14.59
CA ALA A 15 -4.12 16.85 14.18
C ALA A 15 -4.72 17.27 12.82
N MET A 16 -4.69 18.57 12.49
CA MET A 16 -5.17 19.08 11.21
C MET A 16 -4.31 18.59 10.02
N LEU A 17 -3.00 18.50 10.22
CA LEU A 17 -2.08 17.98 9.22
C LEU A 17 -2.29 16.47 9.03
N ASP A 18 -2.46 15.71 10.12
CA ASP A 18 -2.76 14.28 10.03
C ASP A 18 -4.06 14.03 9.26
N GLY A 19 -5.11 14.82 9.53
CA GLY A 19 -6.36 14.75 8.77
C GLY A 19 -6.17 14.97 7.26
N LEU A 20 -5.37 15.98 6.88
CA LEU A 20 -5.02 16.22 5.48
C LEU A 20 -4.22 15.06 4.87
N LEU A 21 -3.23 14.53 5.60
CA LEU A 21 -2.40 13.42 5.15
C LEU A 21 -3.21 12.13 4.99
N VAL A 22 -4.19 11.85 5.87
CA VAL A 22 -5.15 10.74 5.71
C VAL A 22 -6.00 10.94 4.47
N ALA A 23 -6.52 12.16 4.24
CA ALA A 23 -7.32 12.45 3.05
C ALA A 23 -6.54 12.23 1.76
N LEU A 24 -5.28 12.70 1.71
CA LEU A 24 -4.37 12.47 0.58
C LEU A 24 -4.01 11.00 0.40
N TRP A 25 -3.85 10.25 1.49
CA TRP A 25 -3.64 8.82 1.44
C TRP A 25 -4.85 8.11 0.81
N GLY A 26 -6.07 8.44 1.25
CA GLY A 26 -7.31 7.87 0.71
C GLY A 26 -7.51 8.21 -0.77
N PHE A 27 -7.24 9.46 -1.15
CA PHE A 27 -7.26 9.89 -2.55
C PHE A 27 -6.29 9.09 -3.42
N ALA A 28 -5.03 8.93 -2.96
CA ALA A 28 -4.04 8.16 -3.69
C ALA A 28 -4.38 6.67 -3.76
N PHE A 29 -4.91 6.09 -2.69
CA PHE A 29 -5.28 4.67 -2.63
C PHE A 29 -6.46 4.35 -3.56
N GLY A 30 -7.38 5.28 -3.79
CA GLY A 30 -8.53 5.08 -4.69
C GLY A 30 -8.16 4.66 -6.11
N LEU A 31 -6.96 5.01 -6.59
CA LEU A 31 -6.46 4.62 -7.92
C LEU A 31 -6.01 3.15 -7.98
N VAL A 32 -5.63 2.56 -6.85
CA VAL A 32 -4.99 1.24 -6.80
C VAL A 32 -5.94 0.10 -7.17
N PRO A 33 -7.16 -0.01 -6.61
CA PRO A 33 -8.10 -1.08 -6.98
C PRO A 33 -8.50 -1.03 -8.46
N VAL A 34 -8.70 0.17 -9.00
CA VAL A 34 -9.07 0.37 -10.41
C VAL A 34 -7.92 0.01 -11.35
N GLY A 35 -6.69 0.44 -11.02
CA GLY A 35 -5.51 0.12 -11.81
C GLY A 35 -5.24 -1.39 -11.88
N TRP A 36 -5.31 -2.09 -10.75
CA TRP A 36 -5.09 -3.53 -10.71
C TRP A 36 -6.17 -4.34 -11.42
N SER A 37 -7.45 -4.01 -11.19
CA SER A 37 -8.56 -4.71 -11.87
C SER A 37 -8.50 -4.52 -13.39
N THR A 38 -8.17 -3.30 -13.85
CA THR A 38 -8.00 -3.02 -15.27
C THR A 38 -6.80 -3.77 -15.85
N TRP A 39 -5.64 -3.73 -15.18
CA TRP A 39 -4.44 -4.44 -15.63
C TRP A 39 -4.65 -5.95 -15.69
N LEU A 40 -5.34 -6.52 -14.72
CA LEU A 40 -5.61 -7.97 -14.68
C LEU A 40 -6.52 -8.38 -15.84
N ALA A 41 -7.59 -7.63 -16.09
CA ALA A 41 -8.52 -7.87 -17.19
C ALA A 41 -7.85 -7.78 -18.57
N THR A 42 -6.83 -6.92 -18.73
CA THR A 42 -6.11 -6.78 -20.01
C THR A 42 -4.92 -7.74 -20.16
N THR A 43 -4.32 -8.20 -19.06
CA THR A 43 -3.10 -9.04 -19.09
C THR A 43 -3.40 -10.53 -19.25
N VAL A 44 -4.49 -11.03 -18.65
CA VAL A 44 -4.90 -12.44 -18.70
C VAL A 44 -6.42 -12.53 -18.92
N PRO A 45 -6.92 -12.08 -20.10
CA PRO A 45 -8.36 -12.00 -20.36
C PRO A 45 -9.05 -13.37 -20.36
N ASP A 46 -8.38 -14.41 -20.84
CA ASP A 46 -8.94 -15.77 -20.94
C ASP A 46 -9.15 -16.44 -19.56
N GLU A 47 -8.42 -15.98 -18.54
CA GLU A 47 -8.40 -16.55 -17.18
C GLU A 47 -8.68 -15.47 -16.12
N ALA A 48 -9.42 -14.42 -16.48
CA ALA A 48 -9.64 -13.26 -15.62
C ALA A 48 -10.33 -13.62 -14.28
N GLU A 49 -11.22 -14.62 -14.27
CA GLU A 49 -11.88 -15.09 -13.05
C GLU A 49 -10.90 -15.78 -12.09
N SER A 50 -10.09 -16.71 -12.62
CA SER A 50 -9.02 -17.41 -11.89
C SER A 50 -7.97 -16.42 -11.35
N ALA A 51 -7.50 -15.51 -12.20
CA ALA A 51 -6.53 -14.48 -11.85
C ALA A 51 -7.09 -13.50 -10.80
N GLY A 52 -8.36 -13.12 -10.92
CA GLY A 52 -9.07 -12.29 -9.94
C GLY A 52 -9.13 -12.95 -8.56
N GLY A 53 -9.44 -14.24 -8.51
CA GLY A 53 -9.42 -15.03 -7.27
C GLY A 53 -8.05 -15.05 -6.60
N LEU A 54 -6.98 -15.25 -7.39
CA LEU A 54 -5.61 -15.22 -6.88
C LEU A 54 -5.20 -13.83 -6.37
N LEU A 55 -5.62 -12.76 -7.06
CA LEU A 55 -5.37 -11.38 -6.64
C LEU A 55 -6.02 -11.10 -5.29
N VAL A 56 -7.29 -11.48 -5.11
CA VAL A 56 -8.00 -11.31 -3.83
C VAL A 56 -7.31 -12.10 -2.72
N ALA A 57 -6.99 -13.37 -2.96
CA ALA A 57 -6.30 -14.20 -1.97
C ALA A 57 -4.94 -13.60 -1.56
N SER A 58 -4.19 -13.05 -2.52
CA SER A 58 -2.90 -12.40 -2.28
C SER A 58 -3.03 -11.11 -1.46
N ILE A 59 -4.03 -10.28 -1.76
CA ILE A 59 -4.32 -9.07 -0.99
C ILE A 59 -4.71 -9.43 0.44
N GLN A 60 -5.60 -10.41 0.63
CA GLN A 60 -6.04 -10.83 1.95
C GLN A 60 -4.88 -11.40 2.77
N LEU A 61 -4.01 -12.23 2.17
CA LEU A 61 -2.79 -12.71 2.80
C LEU A 61 -1.90 -11.54 3.25
N ALA A 62 -1.68 -10.55 2.38
CA ALA A 62 -0.87 -9.38 2.69
C ALA A 62 -1.48 -8.54 3.83
N ILE A 63 -2.80 -8.37 3.86
CA ILE A 63 -3.51 -7.66 4.94
C ILE A 63 -3.37 -8.42 6.25
N SER A 64 -3.59 -9.73 6.26
CA SER A 64 -3.44 -10.56 7.46
C SER A 64 -2.01 -10.55 8.00
N ALA A 65 -1.01 -10.71 7.12
CA ALA A 65 0.40 -10.64 7.51
C ALA A 65 0.78 -9.24 8.01
N GLY A 66 0.29 -8.19 7.34
CA GLY A 66 0.49 -6.80 7.74
C GLY A 66 -0.16 -6.48 9.09
N ALA A 67 -1.35 -7.02 9.38
CA ALA A 67 -2.02 -6.86 10.66
C ALA A 67 -1.27 -7.58 11.79
N ALA A 68 -0.82 -8.82 11.55
CA ALA A 68 -0.04 -9.58 12.52
C ALA A 68 1.32 -8.91 12.82
N GLY A 69 2.08 -8.57 11.78
CA GLY A 69 3.37 -7.89 11.92
C GLY A 69 3.23 -6.47 12.46
N GLY A 70 2.23 -5.72 12.01
CA GLY A 70 1.92 -4.38 12.48
C GLY A 70 1.50 -4.37 13.96
N GLY A 71 0.71 -5.34 14.40
CA GLY A 71 0.37 -5.53 15.81
C GLY A 71 1.61 -5.78 16.67
N ALA A 72 2.49 -6.68 16.24
CA ALA A 72 3.74 -6.94 16.95
C ALA A 72 4.65 -5.69 17.03
N VAL A 73 4.72 -4.89 15.97
CA VAL A 73 5.47 -3.62 15.98
C VAL A 73 4.81 -2.60 16.92
N PHE A 74 3.48 -2.54 16.92
CA PHE A 74 2.71 -1.65 17.78
C PHE A 74 2.95 -1.95 19.27
N ASP A 75 3.00 -3.22 19.65
CA ASP A 75 3.25 -3.62 21.04
C ASP A 75 4.63 -3.14 21.54
N LEU A 76 5.61 -2.98 20.65
CA LEU A 76 6.97 -2.58 21.00
C LEU A 76 7.21 -1.06 20.91
N ASN A 77 6.65 -0.41 19.89
CA ASN A 77 6.98 0.99 19.53
C ASN A 77 5.74 1.89 19.37
N GLY A 78 4.55 1.38 19.66
CA GLY A 78 3.29 2.09 19.49
C GLY A 78 2.98 2.44 18.03
N ALA A 79 2.06 3.40 17.85
CA ALA A 79 1.59 3.81 16.53
C ALA A 79 2.72 4.36 15.63
N SER A 80 3.65 5.14 16.19
CA SER A 80 4.73 5.74 15.39
C SER A 80 5.63 4.69 14.74
N GLY A 81 5.92 3.58 15.44
CA GLY A 81 6.66 2.45 14.89
C GLY A 81 5.95 1.79 13.71
N VAL A 82 4.63 1.62 13.79
CA VAL A 82 3.82 1.04 12.71
C VAL A 82 3.82 1.95 11.47
N PHE A 83 3.61 3.25 11.65
CA PHE A 83 3.63 4.22 10.53
C PHE A 83 5.03 4.36 9.91
N ALA A 84 6.09 4.34 10.71
CA ALA A 84 7.46 4.37 10.22
C ALA A 84 7.80 3.11 9.41
N GLY A 85 7.50 1.93 9.96
CA GLY A 85 7.76 0.65 9.31
C GLY A 85 6.96 0.49 8.00
N SER A 86 5.66 0.79 8.03
CA SER A 86 4.83 0.76 6.82
C SER A 86 5.25 1.81 5.78
N GLY A 87 5.64 3.00 6.21
CA GLY A 87 6.19 4.05 5.35
C GLY A 87 7.42 3.59 4.58
N LEU A 88 8.40 2.99 5.29
CA LEU A 88 9.61 2.43 4.70
C LEU A 88 9.31 1.26 3.76
N LEU A 89 8.40 0.35 4.16
CA LEU A 89 7.99 -0.79 3.34
C LEU A 89 7.37 -0.32 2.01
N LEU A 90 6.48 0.66 2.06
CA LEU A 90 5.83 1.21 0.86
C LEU A 90 6.82 1.94 -0.06
N VAL A 91 7.79 2.68 0.48
CA VAL A 91 8.85 3.32 -0.31
C VAL A 91 9.73 2.26 -0.97
N THR A 92 10.08 1.21 -0.22
CA THR A 92 10.87 0.09 -0.75
C THR A 92 10.13 -0.64 -1.88
N ALA A 93 8.84 -0.92 -1.70
CA ALA A 93 8.00 -1.52 -2.73
C ALA A 93 7.93 -0.63 -3.98
N MET A 94 7.81 0.69 -3.82
CA MET A 94 7.84 1.65 -4.94
C MET A 94 9.14 1.53 -5.72
N VAL A 95 10.30 1.50 -5.05
CA VAL A 95 11.61 1.37 -5.70
C VAL A 95 11.71 0.04 -6.45
N ILE A 96 11.29 -1.07 -5.84
CA ILE A 96 11.29 -2.39 -6.48
C ILE A 96 10.44 -2.39 -7.75
N VAL A 97 9.21 -1.87 -7.67
CA VAL A 97 8.30 -1.79 -8.82
C VAL A 97 8.87 -0.90 -9.91
N PHE A 98 9.42 0.27 -9.55
CA PHE A 98 9.99 1.21 -10.49
C PHE A 98 11.21 0.65 -11.23
N MET A 99 12.04 -0.15 -10.56
CA MET A 99 13.21 -0.79 -11.18
C MET A 99 12.86 -2.08 -11.94
N GLY A 100 11.87 -2.83 -11.47
CA GLY A 100 11.54 -4.16 -11.99
C GLY A 100 10.49 -4.18 -13.09
N VAL A 101 9.55 -3.24 -13.09
CA VAL A 101 8.43 -3.22 -14.05
C VAL A 101 8.80 -2.36 -15.25
N LYS A 102 9.10 -3.02 -16.37
CA LYS A 102 9.25 -2.35 -17.66
C LYS A 102 7.86 -2.06 -18.24
N VAL A 103 7.45 -0.81 -18.21
CA VAL A 103 6.26 -0.37 -18.96
C VAL A 103 6.61 -0.44 -20.43
N LYS A 104 5.93 -1.33 -21.18
CA LYS A 104 6.06 -1.37 -22.63
C LYS A 104 5.37 -0.10 -23.15
N ALA A 105 6.15 0.89 -23.57
CA ALA A 105 5.62 2.05 -24.27
C ALA A 105 5.11 1.56 -25.64
N GLU A 106 3.80 1.69 -25.86
CA GLU A 106 3.22 1.61 -27.20
C GLU A 106 3.56 2.87 -28.01
#